data_AF-A0AAV9ARK5-F1
#
_entry.id   AF-A0AAV9ARK5-F1
#
_cell.length_a   1.000
_cell.length_b   1.000
_cell.length_c   1.000
_cell.angle_alpha   90.00
_cell.angle_beta   90.00
_cell.angle_gamma   90.00
#
_symmetry.space_group_name_H-M   'P 1'
#
loop_
_entity.id
_entity.type
_entity.pdbx_description
1 polymer ?
#
loop_
_entity_poly.entity_id
_entity_poly.type
_entity_poly.pdbx_seq_one_letter_code
_entity_poly.pdbx_strand_id
1 'polypeptide(L)'
;MTPLLKKRRTESKQPAPSPAVDIDKKNKSTVLPPVDANNLDPKIQQAKKTAVAQAQQEGCVGNFRSFDSPYGNYLVPVVPTLSDLNG
;
A
#
# COMPACT_ATOMS: atom_id res chain seq x y z
N MET A 1 -30.73 -30.42 13.60
CA MET A 1 -30.78 -28.94 13.51
C MET A 1 -29.36 -28.39 13.55
N THR A 2 -29.10 -27.37 12.73
CA THR A 2 -27.82 -26.84 12.20
C THR A 2 -26.76 -26.37 13.20
N PRO A 3 -25.46 -26.37 12.83
CA PRO A 3 -24.41 -25.68 13.59
C PRO A 3 -24.42 -24.16 13.33
N LEU A 4 -24.33 -23.35 14.39
CA LEU A 4 -24.27 -21.88 14.30
C LEU A 4 -22.81 -21.39 14.20
N LEU A 5 -22.44 -20.88 13.03
CA LEU A 5 -21.15 -20.21 12.78
C LEU A 5 -21.06 -18.89 13.57
N LYS A 6 -20.19 -18.85 14.59
CA LYS A 6 -19.85 -17.61 15.30
C LYS A 6 -18.72 -16.88 14.57
N LYS A 7 -19.09 -15.82 13.84
CA LYS A 7 -18.16 -14.83 13.28
C LYS A 7 -17.37 -14.18 14.42
N ARG A 8 -16.04 -14.34 14.44
CA ARG A 8 -15.17 -13.51 15.30
C ARG A 8 -14.89 -12.20 14.57
N ARG A 9 -15.51 -11.13 15.07
CA ARG A 9 -15.14 -9.74 14.81
C ARG A 9 -14.03 -9.39 15.80
N THR A 10 -12.81 -9.19 15.32
CA THR A 10 -11.74 -8.57 16.11
C THR A 10 -11.85 -7.07 15.91
N GLU A 11 -12.47 -6.39 16.88
CA GLU A 11 -12.46 -4.95 16.98
C GLU A 11 -11.12 -4.54 17.60
N SER A 12 -10.14 -4.15 16.78
CA SER A 12 -8.97 -3.41 17.25
C SER A 12 -9.27 -1.91 17.10
N LYS A 13 -9.39 -1.26 18.25
CA LYS A 13 -9.56 0.19 18.38
C LYS A 13 -8.22 0.85 18.04
N GLN A 14 -7.98 1.17 16.77
CA GLN A 14 -6.92 2.11 16.37
C GLN A 14 -7.54 3.48 16.09
N PRO A 15 -6.95 4.59 16.58
CA PRO A 15 -7.33 5.91 16.11
C PRO A 15 -6.75 6.09 14.70
N ALA A 16 -7.59 5.99 13.68
CA ALA A 16 -7.25 6.45 12.34
C ALA A 16 -7.41 7.97 12.29
N PRO A 17 -6.39 8.75 11.90
CA PRO A 17 -6.62 10.00 11.21
C PRO A 17 -6.71 9.68 9.72
N SER A 18 -7.92 9.34 9.25
CA SER A 18 -8.25 9.56 7.85
C SER A 18 -8.48 11.07 7.67
N PRO A 19 -7.75 11.79 6.82
CA PRO A 19 -8.35 12.98 6.23
C PRO A 19 -9.44 12.47 5.29
N ALA A 20 -10.70 12.74 5.65
CA ALA A 20 -11.81 12.63 4.71
C ALA A 20 -11.53 13.61 3.57
N VAL A 21 -11.09 13.09 2.43
CA VAL A 21 -11.05 13.86 1.18
C VAL A 21 -12.41 13.71 0.51
N ASP A 22 -13.15 14.82 0.45
CA ASP A 22 -14.35 14.94 -0.36
C ASP A 22 -13.99 14.63 -1.81
N ILE A 23 -14.52 13.55 -2.38
CA ILE A 23 -14.23 13.13 -3.75
C ILE A 23 -15.17 13.90 -4.67
N ASP A 24 -14.80 15.13 -4.98
CA ASP A 24 -15.29 15.81 -6.18
C ASP A 24 -14.74 15.09 -7.42
N LYS A 25 -15.65 14.46 -8.17
CA LYS A 25 -15.34 13.73 -9.41
C LYS A 25 -14.72 14.68 -10.43
N LYS A 26 -13.42 14.51 -10.71
CA LYS A 26 -12.83 14.95 -11.98
C LYS A 26 -11.88 13.89 -12.50
N ASN A 27 -12.37 13.10 -13.44
CA ASN A 27 -11.59 12.10 -14.17
C ASN A 27 -10.55 12.82 -15.04
N LYS A 28 -9.37 13.09 -14.48
CA LYS A 28 -8.19 13.45 -15.25
C LYS A 28 -7.30 12.22 -15.29
N SER A 29 -7.31 11.52 -16.42
CA SER A 29 -6.28 10.53 -16.72
C SER A 29 -4.95 11.28 -16.81
N THR A 30 -4.20 11.26 -15.71
CA THR A 30 -2.85 11.83 -15.67
C THR A 30 -1.91 10.76 -16.21
N VAL A 31 -1.53 10.90 -17.47
CA VAL A 31 -0.32 10.26 -18.00
C VAL A 31 0.83 10.79 -17.15
N LEU A 32 1.40 9.93 -16.29
CA LEU A 32 2.54 10.31 -15.46
C LEU A 32 3.75 10.54 -16.38
N PRO A 33 4.40 11.72 -16.35
CA PRO A 33 5.65 11.91 -17.05
C PRO A 33 6.72 10.96 -16.46
N PRO A 34 7.75 10.57 -17.23
CA PRO A 34 8.87 9.81 -16.72
C PRO A 34 9.49 10.58 -15.54
N VAL A 35 9.47 9.98 -14.35
CA VAL A 35 10.19 10.53 -13.20
C VAL A 35 11.69 10.36 -13.48
N ASP A 36 12.41 11.46 -13.60
CA ASP A 36 13.87 11.43 -13.69
C ASP A 36 14.42 10.76 -12.43
N ALA A 37 14.97 9.54 -12.57
CA ALA A 37 15.54 8.77 -11.46
C ALA A 37 16.66 9.54 -10.70
N ASN A 38 17.19 10.61 -11.30
CA ASN A 38 18.21 11.48 -10.73
C ASN A 38 17.68 12.58 -9.79
N ASN A 39 16.35 12.74 -9.65
CA ASN A 39 15.74 13.79 -8.82
C ASN A 39 14.68 13.24 -7.86
N LEU A 40 14.95 12.06 -7.28
CA LEU A 40 14.07 11.45 -6.29
C LEU A 40 14.21 12.18 -4.94
N ASP A 41 13.13 12.81 -4.47
CA ASP A 41 13.09 13.48 -3.17
C ASP A 41 13.56 12.51 -2.06
N PRO A 42 14.62 12.86 -1.30
CA PRO A 42 15.17 11.99 -0.26
C PRO A 42 14.13 11.61 0.81
N LYS A 43 13.12 12.47 1.05
CA LYS A 43 12.03 12.18 1.99
C LYS A 43 11.15 11.04 1.49
N ILE A 44 10.82 11.01 0.20
CA ILE A 44 10.02 9.96 -0.43
C ILE A 44 10.77 8.63 -0.36
N GLN A 45 12.08 8.65 -0.65
CA GLN A 45 12.91 7.44 -0.57
C GLN A 45 13.00 6.89 0.86
N GLN A 46 13.18 7.77 1.84
CA GLN A 46 13.22 7.36 3.25
C GLN A 46 11.86 6.79 3.70
N ALA A 47 10.77 7.45 3.33
CA ALA A 47 9.42 6.99 3.65
C ALA A 47 9.11 5.62 3.02
N LYS A 48 9.54 5.38 1.77
CA LYS A 48 9.45 4.05 1.12
C LYS A 48 10.19 2.98 1.92
N LYS A 49 11.43 3.24 2.33
CA LYS A 49 12.22 2.29 3.14
C LYS A 49 11.54 1.96 4.46
N THR A 50 11.00 2.98 5.14
CA THR A 50 10.26 2.80 6.39
C THR A 50 9.01 1.95 6.17
N ALA A 51 8.23 2.20 5.11
CA ALA A 51 7.04 1.41 4.80
C ALA A 51 7.36 -0.06 4.54
N VAL A 52 8.44 -0.35 3.79
CA VAL A 52 8.91 -1.72 3.54
C VAL A 52 9.32 -2.41 4.85
N ALA A 53 10.13 -1.74 5.68
CA ALA A 53 10.59 -2.29 6.95
C ALA A 53 9.42 -2.57 7.91
N GLN A 54 8.45 -1.66 7.96
CA GLN A 54 7.24 -1.84 8.77
C GLN A 54 6.42 -3.05 8.30
N ALA A 55 6.17 -3.19 6.99
CA ALA A 55 5.43 -4.34 6.46
C ALA A 55 6.13 -5.67 6.77
N GLN A 56 7.47 -5.71 6.72
CA GLN A 56 8.25 -6.88 7.12
C GLN A 56 8.12 -7.17 8.62
N GLN A 57 8.21 -6.14 9.47
CA GLN A 57 8.05 -6.28 10.91
C GLN A 57 6.65 -6.76 11.30
N GLU A 58 5.62 -6.32 10.59
CA GLU A 58 4.22 -6.75 10.78
C GLU A 58 3.95 -8.17 10.22
N GLY A 59 4.92 -8.77 9.52
CA GLY A 59 4.77 -10.10 8.94
C GLY A 59 3.80 -10.13 7.76
N CYS A 60 3.76 -9.07 6.96
CA CYS A 60 2.94 -9.03 5.75
C CYS A 60 3.45 -10.06 4.72
N VAL A 61 2.69 -11.13 4.49
CA VAL A 61 3.02 -12.23 3.55
C VAL A 61 2.42 -12.07 2.15
N GLY A 62 1.73 -10.96 1.89
CA GLY A 62 1.14 -10.67 0.59
C GLY A 62 2.19 -10.28 -0.45
N ASN A 63 1.82 -10.34 -1.73
CA ASN A 63 2.69 -9.83 -2.80
C ASN A 63 2.49 -8.33 -2.97
N PHE A 64 3.57 -7.56 -2.81
CA PHE A 64 3.56 -6.11 -2.90
C PHE A 64 4.72 -5.62 -3.77
N ARG A 65 4.51 -4.51 -4.46
CA ARG A 65 5.60 -3.76 -5.09
C ARG A 65 5.81 -2.44 -4.37
N SER A 66 7.07 -2.09 -4.16
CA SER A 66 7.45 -0.79 -3.62
C SER A 66 7.76 0.20 -4.76
N PHE A 67 7.38 1.45 -4.56
CA PHE A 67 7.64 2.53 -5.52
C PHE A 67 7.69 3.89 -4.81
N ASP A 68 8.35 4.84 -5.44
CA ASP A 68 8.47 6.21 -4.92
C ASP A 68 7.22 7.00 -5.29
N SER A 69 6.29 7.08 -4.33
CA SER A 69 5.00 7.75 -4.51
C SER A 69 4.99 9.11 -3.83
N PRO A 70 4.64 10.20 -4.53
CA PRO A 70 4.44 11.51 -3.89
C PRO A 70 3.17 11.55 -3.02
N TYR A 71 2.32 10.52 -3.10
CA TYR A 71 1.02 10.46 -2.42
C TYR A 71 1.04 9.62 -1.14
N GLY A 72 2.21 9.16 -0.69
CA GLY A 72 2.33 8.36 0.54
C GLY A 72 1.96 6.88 0.41
N ASN A 73 1.60 6.42 -0.79
CA ASN A 73 1.35 5.00 -1.06
C ASN A 73 2.65 4.34 -1.54
N TYR A 74 3.46 3.82 -0.63
CA TYR A 74 4.77 3.26 -0.97
C TYR A 74 4.77 1.75 -1.25
N LEU A 75 3.67 1.08 -0.90
CA LEU A 75 3.44 -0.34 -1.14
C LEU A 75 2.06 -0.50 -1.78
N VAL A 76 1.99 -1.23 -2.89
CA VAL A 76 0.72 -1.57 -3.55
C VAL A 76 0.63 -3.08 -3.70
N PRO A 77 -0.50 -3.71 -3.33
CA PRO A 77 -0.75 -5.12 -3.59
C PRO A 77 -0.70 -5.38 -5.09
N VAL A 78 -0.06 -6.47 -5.49
CA VAL A 78 0.03 -6.87 -6.89
C VAL A 78 -0.24 -8.36 -7.07
N VAL A 79 -0.71 -8.71 -8.26
CA VAL A 79 -0.79 -10.11 -8.68
C VAL A 79 0.65 -10.62 -8.88
N PRO A 80 1.03 -11.76 -8.27
CA PRO A 80 2.32 -12.40 -8.53
C PRO A 80 2.60 -12.58 -10.00
N THR A 81 3.83 -12.25 -10.39
CA THR A 81 4.39 -12.57 -11.69
C THR A 81 5.02 -13.96 -11.66
N LEU A 82 5.32 -14.54 -12.82
CA LEU A 82 5.99 -15.85 -12.89
C LEU A 82 7.31 -15.84 -12.08
N SER A 83 8.08 -14.76 -12.15
CA SER A 83 9.32 -14.62 -11.37
C SER A 83 9.10 -14.70 -9.85
N ASP A 84 7.96 -14.22 -9.34
CA ASP A 84 7.64 -14.29 -7.91
C ASP A 84 7.21 -15.71 -7.48
N LEU A 85 6.76 -16.54 -8.43
CA LEU A 85 6.30 -17.91 -8.18
C LEU A 85 7.40 -18.96 -8.38
N ASN A 86 8.39 -18.65 -9.22
CA ASN A 86 9.37 -19.62 -9.69
C ASN A 86 10.65 -19.72 -8.84
N GLY A 87 10.90 -18.79 -7.91
CA GLY A 87 11.95 -18.90 -6.88
C GLY A 87 13.38 -18.77 -7.39
#